data_AF-A0A6U2QJQ7-F1
#
_entry.id   AF-A0A6U2QJQ7-F1
#
_cell.length_a   1.000
_cell.length_b   1.000
_cell.length_c   1.000
_cell.angle_alpha   90.00
_cell.angle_beta   90.00
_cell.angle_gamma   90.00
#
_symmetry.space_group_name_H-M   'P 1'
#
loop_
_entity.id
_entity.type
_entity.pdbx_description
1 polymer ?
#
loop_
_entity_poly.entity_id
_entity_poly.type
_entity_poly.pdbx_seq_one_letter_code
_entity_poly.pdbx_strand_id
1 'polypeptide(L)'
;MGESSCPSCCMLLEACCCPGLAVSATRFVVMERHNLGLDEGDVRLIHFNNCLQCCVCIAHIVDFIVDSPATQCCETTLEIISCIVFQCIQGCMIAQTNREIQLKEDGTKSAPGGIVMER
;
A
#
# COMPACT_ATOMS: atom_id res chain seq x y z
N MET A 1 6.67 -13.48 -21.99
CA MET A 1 7.31 -13.51 -20.66
C MET A 1 6.33 -12.93 -19.68
N GLY A 2 5.91 -13.71 -18.70
CA GLY A 2 4.96 -13.32 -17.67
C GLY A 2 5.07 -14.30 -16.49
N GLU A 3 4.32 -14.05 -15.42
CA GLU A 3 4.25 -14.89 -14.21
C GLU A 3 4.18 -16.40 -14.54
N SER A 4 3.46 -16.78 -15.59
CA SER A 4 3.28 -18.16 -16.05
C SER A 4 4.55 -18.85 -16.57
N SER A 5 5.62 -18.11 -16.88
CA SER A 5 6.88 -18.65 -17.41
C SER A 5 8.03 -18.64 -16.40
N CYS A 6 8.03 -17.72 -15.42
CA CYS A 6 9.09 -17.56 -14.41
C CYS A 6 8.55 -16.86 -13.14
N PRO A 7 7.73 -17.55 -12.33
CA PRO A 7 6.98 -16.92 -11.24
C PRO A 7 7.88 -16.32 -10.15
N SER A 8 8.96 -17.00 -9.75
CA SER A 8 9.82 -16.49 -8.65
C SER A 8 10.65 -15.27 -9.03
N CYS A 9 11.16 -15.17 -10.26
CA CYS A 9 11.97 -14.03 -10.68
C CYS A 9 11.10 -12.78 -10.90
N CYS A 10 9.94 -12.95 -11.55
CA CYS A 10 8.97 -11.87 -11.74
C CYS A 10 8.46 -11.34 -10.39
N MET A 11 8.08 -12.23 -9.46
CA MET A 11 7.62 -11.85 -8.11
C MET A 11 8.69 -11.10 -7.31
N LEU A 12 9.96 -11.52 -7.39
CA LEU A 12 11.06 -10.81 -6.73
C LEU A 12 11.24 -9.40 -7.28
N LEU A 13 11.21 -9.25 -8.61
CA LEU A 13 11.33 -7.97 -9.30
C LEU A 13 10.18 -7.02 -8.93
N GLU A 14 8.94 -7.52 -8.94
CA GLU A 14 7.78 -6.72 -8.57
C GLU A 14 7.80 -6.30 -7.10
N ALA A 15 8.16 -7.22 -6.20
CA ALA A 15 8.29 -6.93 -4.78
C ALA A 15 9.43 -5.93 -4.47
N CYS A 16 10.53 -5.96 -5.25
CA CYS A 16 11.70 -5.13 -5.00
C CYS A 16 11.60 -3.75 -5.68
N CYS A 17 11.03 -3.67 -6.88
CA CYS A 17 10.96 -2.42 -7.65
C CYS A 17 9.65 -1.65 -7.41
N CYS A 18 8.56 -2.34 -7.13
CA CYS A 18 7.23 -1.73 -6.98
C CYS A 18 6.46 -2.31 -5.77
N PRO A 19 7.04 -2.25 -4.55
CA PRO A 19 6.46 -2.92 -3.38
C PRO A 19 5.01 -2.50 -3.12
N GLY A 20 4.66 -1.24 -3.34
CA GLY A 20 3.30 -0.74 -3.19
C GLY A 20 2.28 -1.37 -4.11
N LEU A 21 2.61 -1.43 -5.41
CA LEU A 21 1.73 -2.00 -6.41
C LEU A 21 1.60 -3.51 -6.19
N ALA A 22 2.72 -4.18 -5.88
CA ALA A 22 2.74 -5.61 -5.59
C ALA A 22 1.87 -5.98 -4.38
N VAL A 23 2.01 -5.26 -3.27
CA VAL A 23 1.22 -5.48 -2.05
C VAL A 23 -0.25 -5.14 -2.28
N SER A 24 -0.56 -4.03 -2.95
CA SER A 24 -1.94 -3.63 -3.25
C SER A 24 -2.65 -4.65 -4.13
N ALA A 25 -1.99 -5.12 -5.20
CA ALA A 25 -2.53 -6.15 -6.09
C ALA A 25 -2.73 -7.49 -5.35
N THR A 26 -1.75 -7.90 -4.55
CA THR A 26 -1.85 -9.13 -3.73
C THR A 26 -3.02 -9.05 -2.77
N ARG A 27 -3.16 -7.93 -2.07
CA ARG A 27 -4.25 -7.69 -1.11
C ARG A 27 -5.61 -7.75 -1.80
N PHE A 28 -5.76 -7.13 -2.96
CA PHE A 28 -7.01 -7.16 -3.74
C PHE A 28 -7.42 -8.60 -4.10
N VAL A 29 -6.48 -9.40 -4.64
CA VAL A 29 -6.74 -10.80 -5.01
C VAL A 29 -7.11 -11.65 -3.79
N VAL A 30 -6.40 -11.46 -2.67
CA VAL A 30 -6.69 -12.16 -1.41
C VAL A 30 -8.07 -11.81 -0.88
N MET A 31 -8.42 -10.53 -0.87
CA MET A 31 -9.73 -10.05 -0.44
C MET A 31 -10.85 -10.59 -1.32
N GLU A 32 -10.66 -10.65 -2.64
CA GLU A 32 -11.62 -11.24 -3.57
C GLU A 32 -11.81 -12.74 -3.32
N ARG A 33 -10.70 -13.50 -3.20
CA ARG A 33 -10.74 -14.95 -2.95
C ARG A 33 -11.39 -15.32 -1.63
N HIS A 34 -11.12 -14.55 -0.59
CA HIS A 34 -11.68 -14.78 0.73
C HIS A 34 -12.98 -14.01 0.95
N ASN A 35 -13.56 -13.34 -0.05
CA ASN A 35 -14.78 -12.53 0.05
C ASN A 35 -14.75 -11.61 1.29
N LEU A 36 -13.66 -10.86 1.42
CA LEU A 36 -13.40 -9.85 2.44
C LEU A 36 -13.55 -8.47 1.81
N GLY A 37 -14.03 -7.49 2.57
CA GLY A 37 -14.12 -6.11 2.11
C GLY A 37 -13.19 -5.16 2.86
N LEU A 38 -13.12 -3.93 2.36
CA LEU A 38 -12.35 -2.88 3.01
C LEU A 38 -13.12 -2.35 4.21
N ASP A 39 -12.40 -2.15 5.32
CA ASP A 39 -12.92 -1.43 6.47
C ASP A 39 -12.81 0.09 6.26
N GLU A 40 -13.63 0.88 6.95
CA GLU A 40 -13.54 2.35 6.91
C GLU A 40 -12.15 2.84 7.36
N GLY A 41 -11.52 2.13 8.30
CA GLY A 41 -10.14 2.39 8.72
C GLY A 41 -9.14 2.25 7.58
N ASP A 42 -9.27 1.19 6.77
CA ASP A 42 -8.39 0.92 5.64
C ASP A 42 -8.48 2.01 4.59
N VAL A 43 -9.70 2.46 4.28
CA VAL A 43 -9.94 3.53 3.29
C VAL A 43 -9.29 4.84 3.75
N ARG A 44 -9.40 5.18 5.04
CA ARG A 44 -8.77 6.37 5.61
C ARG A 44 -7.24 6.29 5.53
N LEU A 45 -6.66 5.13 5.82
CA LEU A 45 -5.22 4.88 5.71
C LEU A 45 -4.74 4.99 4.26
N ILE A 46 -5.49 4.44 3.30
CA ILE A 46 -5.19 4.54 1.86
C ILE A 46 -5.21 6.01 1.41
N HIS A 47 -6.24 6.77 1.79
CA HIS A 47 -6.33 8.20 1.44
C HIS A 47 -5.19 9.01 2.05
N PHE A 48 -4.84 8.73 3.31
CA PHE A 48 -3.71 9.38 3.96
C PHE A 48 -2.39 9.09 3.24
N ASN A 49 -2.17 7.82 2.86
CA ASN A 49 -0.98 7.43 2.11
C ASN A 49 -0.89 8.13 0.74
N ASN A 50 -2.00 8.19 0.01
CA ASN A 50 -2.06 8.89 -1.28
C ASN A 50 -1.79 10.40 -1.13
N CYS A 51 -2.37 11.02 -0.09
CA CYS A 51 -2.12 12.42 0.23
C CYS A 51 -0.62 12.68 0.48
N LEU A 52 0.03 11.83 1.28
CA LEU A 52 1.44 11.96 1.60
C LEU A 52 2.33 11.77 0.36
N GLN A 53 2.01 10.79 -0.49
CA GLN A 53 2.73 10.57 -1.74
C GLN A 53 2.57 11.76 -2.71
N CYS A 54 1.38 12.36 -2.78
CA CYS A 54 1.17 13.60 -3.54
C CYS A 54 2.02 14.76 -3.00
N CYS A 55 2.12 14.92 -1.67
CA CYS A 55 2.99 15.93 -1.06
C CYS A 55 4.46 15.74 -1.43
N VAL A 56 4.95 14.49 -1.42
CA VAL A 56 6.31 14.16 -1.86
C VAL A 56 6.52 14.49 -3.34
N CYS A 57 5.58 14.11 -4.21
CA CYS A 57 5.65 14.47 -5.63
C CYS A 57 5.72 15.99 -5.86
N ILE A 58 4.92 16.78 -5.12
CA ILE A 58 4.97 18.24 -5.19
C ILE A 58 6.33 18.75 -4.67
N ALA A 59 6.84 18.19 -3.57
CA ALA A 59 8.13 18.57 -3.02
C ALA A 59 9.29 18.33 -4.00
N HIS A 60 9.32 17.19 -4.70
CA HIS A 60 10.30 16.95 -5.78
C HIS A 60 10.21 17.97 -6.91
N ILE A 61 9.00 18.35 -7.34
CA ILE A 61 8.81 19.36 -8.39
C ILE A 61 9.33 20.73 -7.92
N VAL A 62 9.03 21.11 -6.67
CA VAL A 62 9.52 22.37 -6.08
C VAL A 62 11.04 22.35 -5.97
N ASP A 63 11.63 21.26 -5.51
CA ASP A 63 13.08 21.14 -5.40
C ASP A 63 13.77 21.24 -6.77
N PHE A 64 13.21 20.57 -7.79
CA PHE A 64 13.70 20.66 -9.16
C PHE A 64 13.65 22.09 -9.75
N ILE A 65 12.68 22.91 -9.36
CA ILE A 65 12.54 24.29 -9.85
C ILE A 65 13.45 25.26 -9.09
N VAL A 66 13.55 25.11 -7.77
CA VAL A 66 14.26 26.07 -6.90
C VAL A 66 15.75 25.77 -6.80
N ASP A 67 16.14 24.48 -6.88
CA ASP A 67 17.51 23.98 -6.81
C ASP A 67 18.33 24.61 -5.66
N SER A 68 17.81 24.47 -4.44
CA SER A 68 18.45 25.03 -3.25
C SER A 68 18.75 23.95 -2.21
N PRO A 69 19.83 24.10 -1.42
CA PRO A 69 20.16 23.12 -0.38
C PRO A 69 19.07 23.03 0.71
N ALA A 70 18.29 24.09 0.93
CA ALA A 70 17.20 24.09 1.88
C ALA A 70 16.00 23.26 1.38
N THR A 71 15.64 23.39 0.09
CA THR A 71 14.56 22.61 -0.51
C THR A 71 14.91 21.13 -0.61
N GLN A 72 16.18 20.80 -0.90
CA GLN A 72 16.68 19.42 -0.94
C GLN A 72 16.56 18.75 0.42
N CYS A 73 16.97 19.43 1.50
CA CYS A 73 16.82 18.91 2.86
C CYS A 73 15.35 18.63 3.22
N CYS A 74 14.44 19.52 2.83
CA CYS A 74 13.01 19.37 3.10
C CYS A 74 12.40 18.21 2.29
N GLU A 75 12.71 18.12 1.01
CA GLU A 75 12.27 17.05 0.12
C GLU A 75 12.70 15.68 0.65
N THR A 76 13.98 15.52 0.98
CA THR A 76 14.52 14.23 1.43
C THR A 76 13.94 13.82 2.77
N THR A 77 13.71 14.79 3.67
CA THR A 77 13.04 14.53 4.94
C THR A 77 11.60 14.06 4.75
N LEU A 78 10.85 14.72 3.86
CA LEU A 78 9.48 14.33 3.53
C LEU A 78 9.43 12.94 2.86
N GLU A 79 10.37 12.64 1.97
CA GLU A 79 10.48 11.35 1.31
C GLU A 79 10.71 10.22 2.33
N ILE A 80 11.67 10.39 3.26
CA ILE A 80 11.95 9.40 4.30
C ILE A 80 10.71 9.17 5.18
N ILE A 81 10.05 10.25 5.62
CA ILE A 81 8.83 10.14 6.43
C ILE A 81 7.75 9.40 5.65
N SER A 82 7.56 9.72 4.37
CA SER A 82 6.58 9.05 3.51
C SER A 82 6.88 7.56 3.37
N CYS A 83 8.14 7.19 3.16
CA CYS A 83 8.55 5.78 3.04
C CYS A 83 8.25 4.99 4.32
N ILE A 84 8.56 5.56 5.50
CA ILE A 84 8.30 4.91 6.79
C ILE A 84 6.80 4.74 7.00
N VAL A 85 6.03 5.82 6.81
CA VAL A 85 4.57 5.79 6.97
C VAL A 85 3.95 4.77 6.04
N PHE A 86 4.32 4.79 4.76
CA PHE A 86 3.85 3.85 3.76
C PHE A 86 4.14 2.40 4.14
N GLN A 87 5.36 2.09 4.61
CA GLN A 87 5.71 0.74 5.02
C GLN A 87 4.94 0.29 6.26
N CYS A 88 4.71 1.19 7.23
CA CYS A 88 3.88 0.91 8.40
C CYS A 88 2.42 0.64 8.02
N ILE A 89 1.84 1.45 7.13
CA ILE A 89 0.46 1.28 6.65
C ILE A 89 0.32 -0.06 5.91
N GLN A 90 1.24 -0.38 5.01
CA GLN A 90 1.19 -1.68 4.32
C GLN A 90 1.31 -2.85 5.30
N GLY A 91 2.20 -2.75 6.28
CA GLY A 91 2.38 -3.77 7.30
C GLY A 91 1.11 -4.03 8.12
N CYS A 92 0.43 -2.97 8.60
CA CYS A 92 -0.78 -3.14 9.40
C CYS A 92 -1.96 -3.66 8.57
N MET A 93 -2.13 -3.19 7.33
CA MET A 93 -3.19 -3.67 6.43
C MET A 93 -3.02 -5.15 6.09
N ILE A 94 -1.80 -5.61 5.80
CA ILE A 94 -1.52 -7.03 5.54
C ILE A 94 -1.76 -7.87 6.79
N ALA A 95 -1.29 -7.41 7.96
CA ALA A 95 -1.51 -8.12 9.21
C ALA A 95 -3.00 -8.27 9.55
N GLN A 96 -3.79 -7.22 9.30
CA GLN A 96 -5.24 -7.24 9.47
C GLN A 96 -5.91 -8.23 8.51
N THR A 97 -5.60 -8.18 7.22
CA THR A 97 -6.13 -9.14 6.25
C THR A 97 -5.77 -10.58 6.63
N ASN A 98 -4.54 -10.84 7.09
CA ASN A 98 -4.16 -12.16 7.59
C ASN A 98 -4.97 -12.60 8.83
N ARG A 99 -5.29 -11.68 9.73
CA ARG A 99 -6.13 -11.97 10.90
C ARG A 99 -7.58 -12.26 10.50
N GLU A 100 -8.12 -11.53 9.54
CA GLU A 100 -9.48 -11.73 9.01
C GLU A 100 -9.63 -13.07 8.30
N ILE A 101 -8.61 -13.50 7.55
CA ILE A 101 -8.56 -14.84 6.95
C ILE A 101 -8.63 -15.92 8.02
N GLN A 102 -7.76 -15.84 9.04
CA GLN A 102 -7.74 -16.82 10.14
C GLN A 102 -9.08 -16.90 10.87
N LEU A 103 -9.70 -15.76 11.18
CA LEU A 103 -11.02 -15.73 11.84
C LEU A 103 -12.11 -16.39 10.99
N LYS A 104 -12.03 -16.22 9.66
CA LYS A 104 -12.96 -16.83 8.71
C LYS A 104 -12.74 -18.35 8.58
N GLU A 105 -11.49 -18.80 8.61
CA GLU A 105 -11.12 -20.23 8.63
C GLU A 105 -11.54 -20.91 9.95
N ASP A 106 -11.40 -20.22 11.08
CA ASP A 106 -11.82 -20.69 12.41
C ASP A 106 -13.35 -20.68 12.63
N GLY A 107 -14.14 -20.19 11.65
CA GLY A 107 -15.60 -20.12 11.73
C GLY A 107 -16.14 -19.12 12.78
N THR A 108 -15.29 -18.22 13.28
CA THR A 108 -15.69 -17.18 14.24
C THR A 108 -16.26 -15.96 13.49
N LYS A 109 -17.46 -15.50 13.89
CA LYS A 109 -18.24 -14.51 13.12
C LYS A 109 -17.50 -13.19 12.83
N SER A 110 -17.57 -12.84 11.54
CA SER A 110 -17.56 -11.51 10.90
C SER A 110 -16.23 -10.74 10.88
N ALA A 111 -15.37 -11.07 9.92
CA ALA A 111 -14.68 -10.02 9.17
C ALA A 111 -15.76 -9.08 8.55
N PRO A 112 -15.55 -7.76 8.53
CA PRO A 112 -16.54 -6.81 8.01
C PRO A 112 -16.98 -7.22 6.59
N GLY A 113 -18.30 -7.44 6.45
CA GLY A 113 -18.94 -7.65 5.16
C GLY A 113 -18.80 -6.37 4.35
N GLY A 114 -18.24 -6.48 3.15
CA GLY A 114 -17.54 -5.38 2.52
C GLY A 114 -18.34 -4.12 2.24
N ILE A 115 -17.68 -2.98 2.49
CA ILE A 115 -17.98 -1.73 1.81
C ILE A 115 -17.46 -1.88 0.38
N VAL A 116 -18.36 -1.94 -0.60
CA VAL A 116 -18.01 -1.78 -2.00
C VAL A 116 -17.56 -0.34 -2.15
N MET A 117 -16.28 -0.11 -2.49
CA MET A 117 -15.80 1.20 -2.90
C MET A 117 -16.57 1.58 -4.18
N GLU A 118 -17.60 2.41 -4.05
CA GLU A 118 -18.30 3.00 -5.18
C GLU A 118 -17.26 3.85 -5.94
N ARG A 119 -17.01 3.43 -7.18
CA ARG A 119 -15.98 3.99 -8.07
C ARG A 119 -16.27 5.44 -8.45
#